data_AF-A0AAW8SV26-F1
#
_entry.id   AF-A0AAW8SV26-F1
#
_cell.length_a   1.000
_cell.length_b   1.000
_cell.length_c   1.000
_cell.angle_alpha   90.00
_cell.angle_beta   90.00
_cell.angle_gamma   90.00
#
_symmetry.space_group_name_H-M   'P 1'
#
loop_
_entity.id
_entity.type
_entity.pdbx_description
1 polymer ?
#
loop_
_entity_poly.entity_id
_entity_poly.type
_entity_poly.pdbx_seq_one_letter_code
_entity_poly.pdbx_strand_id
1 'polypeptide(L)'
;MNSQGGILLSVLLAIFLFSFLLMNMVTSYHQTVDLASRTEQLYQAKIAKELFLAEYPQLTSKKGTWGFNKGEITYQNEQDRVKITVKIKKKTYHFYEKNSTSNSSD
;
A
#
# COMPACT_ATOMS: atom_id res chain seq x y z
N MET A 1 25.82 17.77 51.29
CA MET A 1 25.15 17.60 49.98
C MET A 1 26.06 16.76 49.10
N ASN A 2 25.62 15.56 48.71
CA ASN A 2 26.42 14.61 47.93
C ASN A 2 26.38 15.00 46.43
N SER A 3 27.31 15.86 46.00
CA SER A 3 27.34 16.42 44.63
C SER A 3 27.45 15.35 43.54
N GLN A 4 28.08 14.21 43.85
CA GLN A 4 28.28 13.11 42.90
C GLN A 4 26.97 12.43 42.48
N GLY A 5 25.99 12.33 43.38
CA GLY A 5 24.68 11.73 43.07
C GLY A 5 23.84 12.57 42.10
N GLY A 6 23.91 13.91 42.22
CA GLY A 6 23.21 14.82 41.31
C GLY A 6 23.81 14.82 39.90
N ILE A 7 25.13 14.71 39.79
CA ILE A 7 25.84 14.60 38.51
C ILE A 7 25.48 13.27 37.82
N LEU A 8 25.49 12.16 38.56
CA LEU A 8 25.15 10.85 38.02
C LEU A 8 23.70 10.79 37.51
N LEU A 9 22.75 11.36 38.27
CA LEU A 9 21.35 11.43 37.88
C LEU A 9 21.16 12.29 36.62
N SER A 10 21.86 13.42 36.52
CA SER A 10 21.80 14.30 35.35
C SER A 10 22.34 13.63 34.09
N VAL A 11 23.47 12.93 34.19
CA VAL A 11 24.05 12.17 33.08
C VAL A 11 23.12 11.03 32.66
N LEU A 12 22.54 10.30 33.61
CA LEU A 12 21.61 9.21 33.32
C LEU A 12 20.34 9.73 32.63
N LEU A 13 19.81 10.86 33.11
CA LEU A 13 18.67 11.53 32.48
C LEU A 13 19.01 11.97 31.06
N ALA A 14 20.19 12.57 30.84
CA ALA A 14 20.63 12.97 29.52
C ALA A 14 20.71 11.76 28.57
N ILE A 15 21.31 10.65 29.00
CA ILE A 15 21.40 9.41 28.21
C ILE A 15 20.00 8.87 27.89
N PHE A 16 19.09 8.87 28.86
CA PHE A 16 17.71 8.45 28.65
C PHE A 16 16.99 9.31 27.61
N LEU A 17 17.09 10.64 27.73
CA LEU A 17 16.49 11.58 26.79
C LEU A 17 17.06 11.42 25.38
N PHE A 18 18.38 11.28 25.25
CA PHE A 18 19.02 11.02 23.95
C PHE A 18 18.57 9.69 23.35
N SER A 19 18.49 8.63 24.16
CA SER A 19 18.00 7.33 23.71
C SER A 19 16.55 7.41 23.22
N PHE A 20 15.70 8.14 23.94
CA PHE A 20 14.32 8.36 23.56
C PHE A 20 14.19 9.17 22.27
N LEU A 21 14.99 10.22 22.10
CA LEU A 21 15.04 11.02 20.87
C LEU A 21 15.46 10.17 19.67
N LEU A 22 16.52 9.39 19.82
CA LEU A 22 17.00 8.48 18.76
C LEU A 22 15.94 7.44 18.39
N MET A 23 15.28 6.84 19.38
CA MET A 23 14.21 5.86 19.15
C MET A 23 13.03 6.47 18.37
N ASN A 24 12.61 7.69 18.73
CA ASN A 24 11.54 8.39 18.01
C ASN A 24 11.92 8.72 16.58
N MET A 25 13.15 9.18 16.36
CA MET A 25 13.66 9.53 15.02
C MET A 25 13.70 8.30 14.10
N VAL A 26 14.24 7.18 14.59
CA VAL A 26 14.30 5.92 13.84
C VAL A 26 12.91 5.38 13.54
N THR A 27 12.00 5.41 14.54
CA THR A 27 10.63 4.96 14.36
C THR A 27 9.90 5.79 13.31
N SER A 28 10.03 7.11 13.37
CA SER A 28 9.41 8.04 12.41
C SER A 28 9.95 7.82 11.00
N TYR A 29 11.26 7.65 10.86
CA TYR A 29 11.88 7.36 9.57
C TYR A 29 11.34 6.06 8.94
N HIS A 30 11.31 4.96 9.70
CA HIS A 30 10.77 3.70 9.21
C HIS A 30 9.29 3.80 8.84
N GLN A 31 8.50 4.55 9.61
CA GLN A 31 7.10 4.81 9.28
C GLN A 31 6.94 5.58 7.97
N THR A 32 7.72 6.65 7.76
CA THR A 32 7.68 7.43 6.52
C THR A 32 8.08 6.59 5.30
N VAL A 33 9.16 5.81 5.40
CA VAL A 33 9.62 4.94 4.32
C VAL A 33 8.58 3.87 3.99
N ASP A 34 7.98 3.25 5.00
CA ASP A 34 6.90 2.27 4.79
C ASP A 34 5.69 2.93 4.12
N LEU A 35 5.24 4.09 4.59
CA LEU A 35 4.13 4.83 3.98
C LEU A 35 4.41 5.16 2.50
N ALA A 36 5.61 5.63 2.17
CA ALA A 36 6.01 5.91 0.79
C ALA A 36 5.94 4.65 -0.09
N SER A 37 6.52 3.54 0.37
CA SER A 37 6.47 2.25 -0.35
C SER A 37 5.03 1.75 -0.53
N ARG A 38 4.17 1.88 0.48
CA ARG A 38 2.75 1.48 0.39
C ARG A 38 1.98 2.32 -0.62
N THR A 39 2.29 3.60 -0.67
CA THR A 39 1.68 4.57 -1.59
C THR A 39 2.11 4.24 -3.01
N GLU A 40 3.40 4.03 -3.25
CA GLU A 40 3.94 3.60 -4.54
C GLU A 40 3.26 2.32 -5.04
N GLN A 41 3.16 1.29 -4.18
CA GLN A 41 2.53 0.02 -4.51
C GLN A 41 1.03 0.17 -4.85
N LEU A 42 0.32 1.05 -4.13
CA LEU A 42 -1.09 1.34 -4.41
C LEU A 42 -1.26 2.00 -5.79
N TYR A 43 -0.40 2.97 -6.13
CA TYR A 43 -0.44 3.61 -7.44
C TYR A 43 -0.06 2.65 -8.56
N GLN A 44 0.93 1.78 -8.35
CA GLN A 44 1.26 0.72 -9.32
C GLN A 44 0.07 -0.21 -9.55
N ALA A 45 -0.64 -0.60 -8.49
CA ALA A 45 -1.83 -1.44 -8.61
C ALA A 45 -2.96 -0.73 -9.37
N LYS A 46 -3.17 0.57 -9.11
CA LYS A 46 -4.16 1.38 -9.82
C LYS A 46 -3.83 1.50 -11.31
N ILE A 47 -2.57 1.80 -11.65
CA ILE A 47 -2.12 1.90 -13.05
C ILE A 47 -2.30 0.55 -13.76
N ALA A 48 -1.90 -0.55 -13.12
CA ALA A 48 -2.04 -1.89 -13.70
C ALA A 48 -3.52 -2.23 -13.98
N LYS A 49 -4.43 -1.87 -13.07
CA LYS A 49 -5.88 -1.99 -13.29
C LYS A 49 -6.34 -1.18 -14.51
N GLU A 50 -5.97 0.10 -14.59
CA GLU A 50 -6.40 0.95 -15.73
C GLU A 50 -5.87 0.43 -17.06
N LEU A 51 -4.60 -0.01 -17.10
CA LEU A 51 -4.01 -0.59 -18.30
C LEU A 51 -4.73 -1.88 -18.72
N PHE A 52 -5.02 -2.75 -17.76
CA PHE A 52 -5.78 -3.98 -18.00
C PHE A 52 -7.18 -3.69 -18.57
N LEU A 53 -7.91 -2.70 -18.02
CA LEU A 53 -9.23 -2.32 -18.52
C LEU A 53 -9.17 -1.68 -19.92
N ALA A 54 -8.10 -0.95 -20.23
CA ALA A 54 -7.90 -0.37 -21.55
C ALA A 54 -7.60 -1.44 -22.62
N GLU A 55 -6.83 -2.47 -22.28
CA GLU A 55 -6.49 -3.58 -23.19
C GLU A 55 -7.66 -4.57 -23.34
N TYR A 56 -8.46 -4.77 -22.28
CA TYR A 56 -9.57 -5.71 -22.24
C TYR A 56 -10.89 -5.00 -21.88
N PRO A 57 -11.40 -4.11 -22.75
CA PRO A 57 -12.61 -3.33 -22.47
C PRO A 57 -13.88 -4.19 -22.32
N GLN A 58 -13.87 -5.41 -22.88
CA GLN A 58 -14.96 -6.37 -22.74
C GLN A 58 -14.42 -7.70 -22.20
N LEU A 59 -14.65 -7.93 -20.90
CA LEU A 59 -14.29 -9.17 -20.24
C LEU A 59 -15.36 -10.22 -20.52
N THR A 60 -15.16 -11.06 -21.54
CA THR A 60 -16.12 -12.11 -21.93
C THR A 60 -16.10 -13.33 -21.02
N SER A 61 -14.97 -13.58 -20.35
CA SER A 61 -14.81 -14.73 -19.45
C SER A 61 -15.23 -14.40 -18.02
N LYS A 62 -15.82 -15.38 -17.31
CA LYS A 62 -16.26 -15.19 -15.91
C LYS A 62 -15.11 -14.88 -14.94
N LYS A 63 -13.90 -15.37 -15.24
CA LYS A 63 -12.68 -15.13 -14.46
C LYS A 63 -11.47 -15.23 -15.38
N GLY A 64 -10.37 -14.60 -14.99
CA GLY A 64 -9.10 -14.76 -15.67
C GLY A 64 -7.95 -14.12 -14.92
N THR A 65 -6.74 -14.39 -15.38
CA THR A 65 -5.50 -13.88 -14.79
C THR A 65 -4.64 -13.24 -15.88
N TRP A 66 -4.06 -12.10 -15.57
CA TRP A 66 -3.17 -11.35 -16.45
C TRP A 66 -1.90 -10.98 -15.68
N GLY A 67 -0.74 -11.39 -16.20
CA GLY A 67 0.55 -11.14 -15.58
C GLY A 67 1.22 -9.88 -16.13
N PHE A 68 1.90 -9.13 -15.26
CA PHE A 68 2.75 -8.00 -15.65
C PHE A 68 4.08 -8.05 -14.91
N ASN A 69 5.03 -7.22 -15.34
CA ASN A 69 6.41 -7.20 -14.83
C ASN A 69 6.52 -7.08 -13.29
N LYS A 70 5.54 -6.47 -12.64
CA LYS A 70 5.53 -6.21 -11.19
C LYS A 70 4.53 -7.06 -10.41
N GLY A 71 3.75 -7.92 -11.05
CA GLY A 71 2.71 -8.68 -10.36
C GLY A 71 1.71 -9.41 -11.26
N GLU A 72 0.57 -9.76 -10.68
CA GLU A 72 -0.54 -10.38 -11.40
C GLU A 72 -1.85 -9.67 -11.09
N ILE A 73 -2.74 -9.65 -12.07
CA ILE A 73 -4.12 -9.22 -11.96
C ILE A 73 -4.99 -10.45 -12.11
N THR A 74 -5.95 -10.65 -11.21
CA THR A 74 -7.00 -11.64 -11.36
C THR A 74 -8.33 -10.92 -11.37
N TYR A 75 -9.17 -11.18 -12.35
CA TYR A 75 -10.50 -10.60 -12.42
C TYR A 75 -11.58 -11.67 -12.29
N GLN A 76 -12.73 -11.25 -11.77
CA GLN A 76 -13.94 -12.05 -11.68
C GLN A 76 -15.13 -11.17 -12.05
N ASN A 77 -15.85 -11.56 -13.10
CA ASN A 77 -17.11 -10.92 -13.47
C ASN A 77 -18.20 -11.42 -12.52
N GLU A 78 -18.72 -10.50 -11.71
CA GLU A 78 -19.95 -10.65 -10.95
C GLU A 78 -21.10 -9.99 -11.76
N GLN A 79 -22.36 -10.22 -11.37
CA GLN A 79 -23.52 -9.85 -12.19
C GLN A 79 -23.53 -8.36 -12.60
N ASP A 80 -23.24 -7.45 -11.67
CA ASP A 80 -23.28 -5.99 -11.91
C ASP A 80 -21.90 -5.32 -11.89
N ARG A 81 -20.85 -6.05 -11.52
CA ARG A 81 -19.53 -5.49 -11.22
C ARG A 81 -18.41 -6.44 -11.59
N VAL A 82 -17.26 -5.89 -11.93
CA VAL A 82 -16.03 -6.65 -12.11
C VAL A 82 -15.16 -6.46 -10.88
N LYS A 83 -14.86 -7.56 -10.18
CA LYS A 83 -13.88 -7.58 -9.10
C LYS A 83 -12.50 -7.80 -9.68
N ILE A 84 -11.62 -6.83 -9.51
CA ILE A 84 -10.23 -6.88 -9.98
C ILE A 84 -9.32 -6.97 -8.76
N THR A 85 -8.48 -7.99 -8.72
CA THR A 85 -7.52 -8.24 -7.66
C THR A 85 -6.12 -8.12 -8.22
N VAL A 86 -5.37 -7.11 -7.78
CA VAL A 86 -3.98 -6.89 -8.20
C VAL A 86 -3.07 -7.34 -7.06
N LYS A 87 -2.19 -8.30 -7.33
CA LYS A 87 -1.13 -8.71 -6.40
C LYS A 87 0.19 -8.12 -6.85
N ILE A 88 0.83 -7.35 -5.97
CA ILE A 88 2.16 -6.79 -6.15
C ILE A 88 2.99 -7.18 -4.93
N LYS A 89 4.07 -7.93 -5.13
CA LYS A 89 4.93 -8.45 -4.06
C LYS A 89 4.11 -9.22 -3.00
N LYS A 90 4.06 -8.71 -1.76
CA LYS A 90 3.32 -9.31 -0.62
C LYS A 90 1.97 -8.61 -0.35
N LYS A 91 1.54 -7.70 -1.22
CA LYS A 91 0.29 -6.96 -1.06
C LYS A 91 -0.72 -7.30 -2.14
N THR A 92 -1.97 -7.32 -1.72
CA THR A 92 -3.12 -7.55 -2.59
C THR A 92 -4.03 -6.33 -2.49
N TYR A 93 -4.41 -5.80 -3.64
CA TYR A 93 -5.33 -4.68 -3.78
C TYR A 93 -6.59 -5.16 -4.48
N HIS A 94 -7.75 -4.72 -4.01
CA HIS A 94 -9.05 -5.07 -4.59
C HIS A 94 -9.72 -3.81 -5.12
N PHE A 95 -10.17 -3.88 -6.37
CA PHE A 95 -10.90 -2.84 -7.06
C PHE A 95 -12.22 -3.41 -7.58
N TYR A 96 -13.25 -2.57 -7.63
CA TYR A 96 -14.57 -2.93 -8.11
C TYR A 96 -14.99 -1.91 -9.15
N GLU A 97 -15.22 -2.38 -10.38
CA GLU A 97 -15.68 -1.53 -11.48
C GLU A 97 -17.11 -1.92 -11.86
N LYS A 98 -17.91 -0.95 -12.30
CA LYS A 98 -19.22 -1.24 -12.89
C LYS A 98 -19.02 -1.82 -14.28
N ASN A 99 -19.81 -2.82 -14.65
CA ASN A 99 -19.77 -3.38 -15.99
C ASN A 99 -20.35 -2.34 -16.97
N SER A 100 -19.55 -1.79 -17.89
CA SER A 100 -19.96 -0.70 -18.79
C SER A 100 -20.96 -1.10 -19.88
N THR A 101 -21.60 -2.27 -19.79
CA THR A 101 -22.63 -2.73 -20.75
C THR A 101 -23.99 -2.05 -20.60
N SER A 102 -24.16 -1.08 -19.70
CA SER A 102 -25.27 -0.13 -19.80
C SER A 102 -24.84 1.05 -20.70
N ASN A 103 -24.77 0.82 -22.01
CA ASN A 103 -24.99 1.91 -22.94
C ASN A 103 -26.38 2.46 -22.62
N SER A 104 -26.40 3.67 -22.08
CA SER A 104 -27.59 4.51 -22.01
C SER A 104 -28.05 4.72 -23.44
N SER A 105 -28.99 3.89 -23.89
CA SER A 105 -29.92 4.26 -24.94
C SER A 105 -30.84 5.30 -24.33
N ASP A 106 -30.57 6.58 -24.60
CA ASP A 106 -31.54 7.67 -24.61
C ASP A 106 -31.08 8.70 -25.65
#